data_AF-A0A5M9JL19-F1
#
_entry.id   AF-A0A5M9JL19-F1
#
_cell.length_a   1.000
_cell.length_b   1.000
_cell.length_c   1.000
_cell.angle_alpha   90.00
_cell.angle_beta   90.00
_cell.angle_gamma   90.00
#
_symmetry.space_group_name_H-M   'P 1'
#
loop_
_entity.id
_entity.type
_entity.pdbx_description
1 polymer ?
#
loop_
_entity_poly.entity_id
_entity_poly.type
_entity_poly.pdbx_seq_one_letter_code
_entity_poly.pdbx_strand_id
1 'polypeptide(L)'
;MRSITLGAVVALATLSQAFLLPPTISKSDSDIVDALPFDAAIEADGRILAVDCPGCPILAQDIQGNRHDLKGQNRLKFDFSVSHDDGMDRVLLNGLQFYPIDMKPSLERLAAPQLIKTAEDKWVEVAQPGVGYAVRIHEPASYSKQDQIDLVIATLEIMEVGNKMYNDAL
;
A
#
# COMPACT_ATOMS: atom_id res chain seq x y z
N MET A 1 -57.18 42.99 35.91
CA MET A 1 -55.84 43.27 35.35
C MET A 1 -55.22 41.94 34.97
N ARG A 2 -54.92 41.72 33.69
CA ARG A 2 -54.35 40.46 33.19
C ARG A 2 -53.14 40.84 32.34
N SER A 3 -51.95 40.66 32.90
CA SER A 3 -50.69 40.93 32.21
C SER A 3 -50.12 39.59 31.80
N ILE A 4 -49.99 39.37 30.48
CA ILE A 4 -49.35 38.18 29.91
C ILE A 4 -47.90 38.58 29.66
N THR A 5 -46.96 38.03 30.42
CA THR A 5 -45.52 38.18 30.19
C THR A 5 -45.08 37.22 29.10
N LEU A 6 -44.67 37.76 27.94
CA LEU A 6 -43.94 37.04 26.90
C LEU A 6 -42.52 36.77 27.40
N GLY A 7 -42.14 35.51 27.58
CA GLY A 7 -40.76 35.08 27.77
C GLY A 7 -40.11 34.82 26.42
N ALA A 8 -39.17 35.67 26.01
CA ALA A 8 -38.30 35.42 24.86
C ALA A 8 -37.16 34.49 25.27
N VAL A 9 -37.17 33.26 24.74
CA VAL A 9 -36.05 32.32 24.87
C VAL A 9 -35.11 32.58 23.70
N VAL A 10 -33.98 33.24 23.97
CA VAL A 10 -32.89 33.38 23.00
C VAL A 10 -32.02 32.12 23.11
N ALA A 11 -32.19 31.20 22.18
CA ALA A 11 -31.28 30.06 22.02
C ALA A 11 -30.01 30.55 21.30
N LEU A 12 -28.91 30.67 22.03
CA LEU A 12 -27.58 30.91 21.48
C LEU A 12 -27.06 29.60 20.86
N ALA A 13 -27.21 29.46 19.54
CA ALA A 13 -26.54 28.42 18.79
C ALA A 13 -25.05 28.77 18.63
N THR A 14 -24.19 28.15 19.43
CA THR A 14 -22.74 28.22 19.23
C THR A 14 -22.38 27.32 18.04
N LEU A 15 -22.19 27.92 16.87
CA LEU A 15 -21.60 27.25 15.71
C LEU A 15 -20.09 27.11 15.95
N SER A 16 -19.68 25.99 16.55
CA SER A 16 -18.27 25.57 16.57
C SER A 16 -17.87 25.17 15.16
N GLN A 17 -17.28 26.11 14.42
CA GLN A 17 -16.59 25.81 13.16
C GLN A 17 -15.28 25.09 13.51
N ALA A 18 -15.28 23.77 13.43
CA ALA A 18 -14.06 22.99 13.49
C ALA A 18 -13.31 23.18 12.16
N PHE A 19 -12.32 24.06 12.15
CA PHE A 19 -11.32 24.11 11.09
C PHE A 19 -10.45 22.86 11.22
N LEU A 20 -10.58 21.92 10.27
CA LEU A 20 -9.62 20.84 10.09
C LEU A 20 -8.33 21.46 9.57
N LEU A 21 -7.45 21.84 10.49
CA LEU A 21 -6.07 22.16 10.14
C LEU A 21 -5.41 20.85 9.70
N PRO A 22 -4.79 20.78 8.51
CA PRO A 22 -3.99 19.62 8.15
C PRO A 22 -2.89 19.47 9.22
N PRO A 23 -2.64 18.25 9.73
CA PRO A 23 -1.61 18.04 10.73
C PRO A 23 -0.28 18.53 10.18
N THR A 24 0.32 19.50 10.86
CA THR A 24 1.67 19.98 10.52
C THR A 24 2.66 18.98 11.10
N ILE A 25 3.41 18.29 10.23
CA ILE A 25 4.51 17.42 10.63
C ILE A 25 5.49 18.26 11.48
N SER A 26 5.58 17.90 12.76
CA SER A 26 6.41 18.53 13.78
C SER A 26 7.88 18.17 13.56
N LYS A 27 8.81 18.98 14.06
CA LYS A 27 10.23 18.59 14.11
C LYS A 27 10.47 17.33 14.96
N SER A 28 9.56 17.02 15.88
CA SER A 28 9.57 15.76 16.62
C SER A 28 9.28 14.57 15.71
N ASP A 29 8.50 14.77 14.64
CA ASP A 29 8.12 13.72 13.71
C ASP A 29 9.28 13.38 12.76
N SER A 30 10.10 14.37 12.37
CA SER A 30 11.33 14.12 11.61
C SER A 30 12.33 13.29 12.43
N ASP A 31 12.50 13.60 13.72
CA ASP A 31 13.41 12.85 14.60
C ASP A 31 12.94 11.39 14.80
N ILE A 32 11.63 11.13 14.71
CA ILE A 32 11.02 9.80 14.77
C ILE A 32 11.27 9.00 13.49
N VAL A 33 11.08 9.63 12.32
CA VAL A 33 11.38 9.03 11.02
C VAL A 33 12.88 8.73 10.91
N ASP A 34 13.73 9.64 11.38
CA ASP A 34 15.19 9.48 11.39
C ASP A 34 15.67 8.40 12.38
N ALA A 35 14.86 8.06 13.39
CA ALA A 35 15.16 7.00 14.37
C ALA A 35 14.77 5.59 13.88
N LEU A 36 14.09 5.47 12.73
CA LEU A 36 13.82 4.18 12.12
C LEU A 36 15.15 3.55 11.68
N PRO A 37 15.38 2.24 11.91
CA PRO A 37 16.66 1.58 11.64
C PRO A 37 16.94 1.34 10.13
N PHE A 38 16.24 2.07 9.27
CA PHE A 38 16.38 2.07 7.81
C PHE A 38 16.34 3.52 7.33
N ASP A 39 17.07 3.84 6.26
CA ASP A 39 17.01 5.16 5.60
C ASP A 39 15.56 5.43 5.18
N ALA A 40 14.81 6.09 6.05
CA ALA A 40 13.44 6.52 5.83
C ALA A 40 13.43 7.88 5.12
N ALA A 41 14.45 8.14 4.29
CA ALA A 41 14.59 9.33 3.47
C ALA A 41 13.46 9.40 2.44
N ILE A 42 12.28 9.76 2.92
CA ILE A 42 11.15 10.46 2.30
C ILE A 42 11.04 10.23 0.79
N GLU A 43 10.79 8.99 0.36
CA GLU A 43 9.95 8.73 -0.81
C GLU A 43 8.51 8.67 -0.28
N ALA A 44 7.95 9.84 0.05
CA ALA A 44 6.73 9.99 0.87
C ALA A 44 5.48 9.30 0.30
N ASP A 45 5.46 9.06 -1.01
CA ASP A 45 4.22 8.67 -1.72
C ASP A 45 4.27 7.24 -2.28
N GLY A 46 5.40 6.54 -2.18
CA GLY A 46 5.50 5.18 -2.68
C GLY A 46 6.92 4.61 -2.77
N ARG A 47 6.99 3.30 -3.00
CA ARG A 47 8.23 2.53 -3.12
C ARG A 47 8.04 1.34 -4.04
N ILE A 48 8.99 1.16 -4.96
CA ILE A 48 9.06 -0.03 -5.81
C ILE A 48 10.01 -1.06 -5.19
N LEU A 49 9.51 -2.28 -4.99
CA LEU A 49 10.28 -3.44 -4.56
C LEU A 49 10.42 -4.44 -5.72
N ALA A 50 11.64 -4.89 -5.97
CA ALA A 50 11.91 -5.96 -6.92
C ALA A 50 12.39 -7.20 -6.16
N VAL A 51 11.62 -8.29 -6.25
CA VAL A 51 11.87 -9.55 -5.54
C VAL A 51 12.34 -10.60 -6.55
N ASP A 52 13.51 -11.19 -6.32
CA ASP A 52 13.98 -12.33 -7.12
C ASP A 52 13.00 -13.50 -6.94
N CYS A 53 12.58 -14.11 -8.06
CA CYS A 53 11.56 -15.16 -8.10
C CYS A 53 12.11 -16.40 -8.82
N PRO A 54 13.17 -17.03 -8.28
CA PRO A 54 13.77 -18.20 -8.92
C PRO A 54 12.73 -19.33 -9.05
N GLY A 55 12.61 -19.91 -10.25
CA GLY A 55 11.67 -21.02 -10.49
C GLY A 55 10.21 -20.61 -10.76
N CYS A 56 9.88 -19.33 -10.68
CA CYS A 56 8.58 -18.81 -11.09
C CYS A 56 8.37 -19.04 -12.60
N PRO A 57 7.16 -19.46 -13.03
CA PRO A 57 6.88 -19.63 -14.44
C PRO A 57 6.93 -18.27 -15.14
N ILE A 58 7.52 -18.23 -16.34
CA ILE A 58 7.58 -17.02 -17.16
C ILE A 58 6.84 -17.32 -18.45
N LEU A 59 5.59 -16.85 -18.54
CA LEU A 59 4.73 -17.02 -19.71
C LEU A 59 4.70 -15.71 -20.49
N ALA A 60 5.61 -15.56 -21.46
CA ALA A 60 5.66 -14.38 -22.33
C ALA A 60 4.81 -14.58 -23.58
N GLN A 61 4.18 -13.51 -24.06
CA GLN A 61 3.50 -13.51 -25.36
C GLN A 61 4.41 -12.96 -26.44
N ASP A 62 4.49 -13.65 -27.58
CA ASP A 62 5.14 -13.12 -28.77
C ASP A 62 4.24 -12.11 -29.51
N ILE A 63 4.77 -11.48 -30.56
CA ILE A 63 4.04 -10.52 -31.40
C ILE A 63 2.83 -11.13 -32.15
N GLN A 64 2.75 -12.46 -32.21
CA GLN A 64 1.65 -13.21 -32.82
C GLN A 64 0.62 -13.66 -31.77
N GLY A 65 0.85 -13.36 -30.49
CA GLY A 65 0.00 -13.72 -29.37
C GLY A 65 0.22 -15.14 -28.84
N ASN A 66 1.21 -15.89 -29.34
CA ASN A 66 1.52 -17.21 -28.81
C ASN A 66 2.25 -17.08 -27.49
N ARG A 67 1.93 -17.98 -26.55
CA ARG A 67 2.56 -18.04 -25.22
C ARG A 67 3.76 -18.96 -25.26
N HIS A 68 4.89 -18.47 -24.76
CA HIS A 68 6.14 -19.21 -24.65
C HIS A 68 6.61 -19.25 -23.21
N ASP A 69 7.05 -20.44 -22.78
CA ASP A 69 7.75 -20.60 -21.51
C ASP A 69 9.19 -20.10 -21.65
N LEU A 70 9.52 -19.05 -20.92
CA LEU A 70 10.89 -18.55 -20.83
C LEU A 70 11.60 -19.12 -19.60
N LYS A 71 12.91 -19.21 -19.69
CA LYS A 71 13.79 -19.62 -18.60
C LYS A 71 14.83 -18.53 -18.36
N GLY A 72 15.17 -18.30 -17.10
CA GLY A 72 16.21 -17.34 -16.73
C GLY A 72 16.00 -16.76 -15.34
N GLN A 73 16.93 -15.87 -14.95
CA GLN A 73 16.74 -15.03 -13.77
C GLN A 73 15.52 -14.14 -14.00
N ASN A 74 14.62 -14.15 -13.04
CA ASN A 74 13.41 -13.35 -13.12
C ASN A 74 13.06 -12.73 -11.77
N ARG A 75 12.39 -11.59 -11.84
CA ARG A 75 11.96 -10.78 -10.69
C ARG A 75 10.50 -10.42 -10.82
N LEU A 76 9.80 -10.35 -9.69
CA LEU A 76 8.51 -9.69 -9.60
C LEU A 76 8.72 -8.26 -9.07
N LYS A 77 8.04 -7.31 -9.69
CA LYS A 77 8.03 -5.91 -9.28
C LYS A 77 6.72 -5.61 -8.55
N PHE A 78 6.84 -5.07 -7.35
CA PHE A 78 5.73 -4.63 -6.52
C PHE A 78 5.87 -3.13 -6.29
N ASP A 79 4.83 -2.40 -6.61
CA ASP A 79 4.73 -0.95 -6.44
C ASP A 79 3.83 -0.67 -5.25
N PHE A 80 4.41 -0.15 -4.18
CA PHE A 80 3.68 0.37 -3.03
C PHE A 80 3.46 1.85 -3.26
N SER A 81 2.24 2.33 -3.13
CA SER A 81 1.94 3.76 -3.24
C SER A 81 0.93 4.20 -2.21
N VAL A 82 0.88 5.49 -1.93
CA VAL A 82 -0.10 6.10 -1.04
C VAL A 82 -1.13 6.83 -1.89
N SER A 83 -2.41 6.53 -1.65
CA SER A 83 -3.52 7.33 -2.16
C SER A 83 -4.15 8.13 -1.02
N HIS A 84 -4.51 9.38 -1.30
CA HIS A 84 -5.13 10.32 -0.37
C HIS A 84 -6.61 10.59 -0.72
N ASP A 85 -7.31 9.57 -1.21
CA ASP A 85 -8.71 9.68 -1.66
C ASP A 85 -9.68 9.85 -0.48
N ASP A 86 -10.71 10.69 -0.66
CA ASP A 86 -11.78 10.93 0.32
C ASP A 86 -11.30 11.34 1.73
N GLY A 87 -10.10 11.93 1.83
CA GLY A 87 -9.49 12.34 3.09
C GLY A 87 -9.00 11.17 3.95
N MET A 88 -8.81 9.98 3.35
CA MET A 88 -8.30 8.77 3.99
C MET A 88 -7.05 8.27 3.27
N ASP A 89 -5.97 8.09 4.02
CA ASP A 89 -4.73 7.53 3.46
C ASP A 89 -4.87 6.02 3.28
N ARG A 90 -4.58 5.56 2.06
CA ARG A 90 -4.58 4.14 1.70
C ARG A 90 -3.22 3.77 1.13
N VAL A 91 -2.66 2.67 1.60
CA VAL A 91 -1.53 2.04 0.94
C VAL A 91 -2.07 1.12 -0.14
N LEU A 92 -1.59 1.31 -1.36
CA LEU A 92 -1.88 0.47 -2.51
C LEU A 92 -0.67 -0.43 -2.81
N LEU A 93 -0.93 -1.63 -3.31
CA LEU A 93 0.03 -2.57 -3.85
C LEU A 93 -0.37 -2.88 -5.29
N ASN A 94 0.42 -2.42 -6.25
CA ASN A 94 0.11 -2.46 -7.69
C ASN A 94 -1.29 -1.90 -7.99
N GLY A 95 -1.66 -0.80 -7.31
CA GLY A 95 -2.97 -0.14 -7.44
C GLY A 95 -4.11 -0.77 -6.64
N LEU A 96 -3.91 -1.94 -6.01
CA LEU A 96 -4.92 -2.58 -5.16
C LEU A 96 -4.72 -2.17 -3.70
N GLN A 97 -5.82 -1.91 -2.99
CA GLN A 97 -5.74 -1.55 -1.58
C GLN A 97 -5.08 -2.64 -0.73
N PHE A 98 -3.96 -2.29 -0.10
CA PHE A 98 -3.17 -3.13 0.79
C PHE A 98 -3.45 -2.80 2.27
N TYR A 99 -3.59 -1.52 2.59
CA TYR A 99 -3.93 -1.04 3.94
C TYR A 99 -4.78 0.24 3.87
N PRO A 100 -5.74 0.45 4.80
CA PRO A 100 -6.24 -0.51 5.78
C PRO A 100 -6.91 -1.72 5.13
N ILE A 101 -7.04 -2.83 5.87
CA ILE A 101 -7.73 -4.04 5.38
C ILE A 101 -9.23 -3.90 5.68
N ASP A 102 -9.91 -2.94 5.06
CA ASP A 102 -11.37 -2.75 5.18
C ASP A 102 -12.11 -3.30 3.94
N MET A 103 -12.24 -4.63 3.95
CA MET A 103 -13.42 -5.47 3.68
C MET A 103 -14.41 -5.21 2.52
N LYS A 104 -14.10 -4.41 1.50
CA LYS A 104 -14.69 -4.72 0.17
C LYS A 104 -13.74 -5.68 -0.53
N PRO A 105 -14.09 -6.97 -0.70
CA PRO A 105 -13.25 -7.87 -1.47
C PRO A 105 -13.12 -7.27 -2.87
N SER A 106 -11.92 -6.80 -3.19
CA SER A 106 -11.60 -6.49 -4.58
C SER A 106 -11.70 -7.82 -5.33
N LEU A 107 -12.55 -7.86 -6.36
CA LEU A 107 -12.61 -9.00 -7.27
C LEU A 107 -11.34 -9.07 -8.14
N GLU A 108 -10.55 -8.00 -8.13
CA GLU A 108 -9.30 -7.94 -8.88
C GLU A 108 -8.23 -8.74 -8.15
N ARG A 109 -7.70 -9.74 -8.86
CA ARG A 109 -6.54 -10.51 -8.42
C ARG A 109 -5.30 -9.63 -8.53
N LEU A 110 -4.48 -9.60 -7.49
CA LEU A 110 -3.16 -8.97 -7.55
C LEU A 110 -2.36 -9.54 -8.72
N ALA A 111 -1.81 -8.67 -9.54
CA ALA A 111 -0.89 -9.02 -10.61
C ALA A 111 0.38 -8.18 -10.46
N ALA A 112 1.53 -8.76 -10.79
CA ALA A 112 2.81 -8.10 -10.63
C ALA A 112 3.60 -8.18 -11.94
N PRO A 113 4.19 -7.08 -12.42
CA PRO A 113 5.12 -7.14 -13.53
C PRO A 113 6.26 -8.12 -13.24
N GLN A 114 6.49 -9.03 -14.19
CA GLN A 114 7.58 -9.99 -14.16
C GLN A 114 8.65 -9.57 -15.15
N LEU A 115 9.87 -9.42 -14.65
CA LEU A 115 11.04 -9.02 -15.42
C LEU A 115 11.97 -10.20 -15.59
N ILE A 116 12.64 -10.27 -16.75
CA ILE A 116 13.75 -11.19 -16.98
C ILE A 116 15.04 -10.42 -17.24
N LYS A 117 16.17 -11.04 -16.91
CA LYS A 117 17.48 -10.49 -17.25
C LYS A 117 17.86 -10.90 -18.68
N THR A 118 18.14 -9.92 -19.54
CA THR A 118 18.59 -10.17 -20.92
C THR A 118 20.08 -10.52 -20.96
N ALA A 119 20.56 -10.96 -22.12
CA ALA A 119 21.98 -11.21 -22.36
C ALA A 119 22.86 -9.94 -22.23
N GLU A 120 22.27 -8.76 -22.34
CA GLU A 120 22.93 -7.46 -22.13
C GLU A 120 22.87 -6.99 -20.66
N ASP A 121 22.52 -7.88 -19.73
CA ASP A 121 22.38 -7.60 -18.30
C ASP A 121 21.26 -6.61 -17.93
N LYS A 122 20.30 -6.36 -18.83
CA LYS A 122 19.16 -5.46 -18.60
C LYS A 122 17.94 -6.22 -18.11
N TRP A 123 17.18 -5.62 -17.20
CA TRP A 123 15.88 -6.14 -16.78
C TRP A 123 14.78 -5.62 -17.71
N VAL A 124 14.04 -6.54 -18.33
CA VAL A 124 12.94 -6.21 -19.24
C VAL A 124 11.67 -6.90 -18.76
N GLU A 125 10.59 -6.15 -18.70
CA GLU A 125 9.26 -6.66 -18.38
C GLU A 125 8.73 -7.52 -19.55
N VAL A 126 8.28 -8.73 -19.23
CA VAL A 126 7.85 -9.71 -20.25
C VAL A 126 6.46 -10.27 -20.00
N ALA A 127 5.94 -10.11 -18.79
CA ALA A 127 4.63 -10.58 -18.39
C ALA A 127 4.11 -9.82 -17.17
N GLN A 128 2.83 -9.95 -16.89
CA GLN A 128 2.19 -9.46 -15.67
C GLN A 128 1.30 -10.57 -15.07
N PRO A 129 1.92 -11.65 -14.54
CA PRO A 129 1.17 -12.78 -13.99
C PRO A 129 0.33 -12.36 -12.78
N GLY A 130 -0.81 -13.04 -12.62
CA GLY A 130 -1.55 -13.03 -11.36
C GLY A 130 -0.73 -13.69 -10.25
N VAL A 131 -0.86 -13.15 -9.04
CA VAL A 131 -0.09 -13.54 -7.87
C VAL A 131 -1.06 -13.92 -6.74
N GLY A 132 -0.87 -15.11 -6.19
CA GLY A 132 -1.52 -15.52 -4.94
C GLY A 132 -0.61 -15.14 -3.77
N TYR A 133 -1.21 -14.56 -2.73
CA TYR A 133 -0.45 -14.00 -1.62
C TYR A 133 -1.21 -14.09 -0.29
N ALA A 134 -0.44 -14.05 0.80
CA ALA A 134 -0.96 -13.86 2.15
C ALA A 134 -0.40 -12.55 2.72
N VAL A 135 -1.24 -11.78 3.41
CA VAL A 135 -0.83 -10.57 4.14
C VAL A 135 -1.07 -10.79 5.61
N ARG A 136 -0.07 -10.46 6.41
CA ARG A 136 -0.19 -10.35 7.88
C ARG A 136 0.16 -8.94 8.28
N ILE A 137 -0.80 -8.23 8.86
CA ILE A 137 -0.54 -6.96 9.53
C ILE A 137 -0.19 -7.30 10.97
N HIS A 138 1.01 -6.94 11.40
CA HIS A 138 1.41 -7.01 12.80
C HIS A 138 0.73 -5.85 13.52
N GLU A 139 0.21 -6.10 14.73
CA GLU A 139 -0.53 -5.09 15.50
C GLU A 139 0.21 -3.75 15.45
N PRO A 140 -0.45 -2.66 15.06
CA PRO A 140 0.20 -1.37 14.97
C PRO A 140 0.74 -1.03 16.36
N ALA A 141 2.07 -0.97 16.47
CA ALA A 141 2.68 -0.43 17.66
C ALA A 141 2.35 1.06 17.63
N SER A 142 1.48 1.51 18.54
CA SER A 142 1.25 2.94 18.74
C SER A 142 2.60 3.53 19.15
N TYR A 143 3.28 4.15 18.19
CA TYR A 143 4.68 4.52 18.34
C TYR A 143 4.81 5.73 19.27
N SER A 144 3.81 6.63 19.23
CA SER A 144 3.65 7.71 20.21
C SER A 144 2.18 8.07 20.39
N LYS A 145 1.69 8.07 21.64
CA LYS A 145 0.36 8.61 21.99
C LYS A 145 0.28 10.13 21.87
N GLN A 146 1.42 10.79 21.73
CA GLN A 146 1.55 12.25 21.74
C GLN A 146 1.52 12.83 20.33
N ASP A 147 1.95 12.05 19.33
CA ASP A 147 2.29 12.57 17.98
C ASP A 147 1.39 12.05 16.84
N GLN A 148 0.33 11.27 17.14
CA GLN A 148 -0.65 10.75 16.16
C GLN A 148 -0.05 9.96 14.97
N ILE A 149 1.15 9.41 15.11
CA ILE A 149 1.78 8.55 14.08
C ILE A 149 1.59 7.08 14.46
N ASP A 150 0.94 6.34 13.57
CA ASP A 150 0.79 4.89 13.68
C ASP A 150 1.81 4.18 12.77
N LEU A 151 2.63 3.32 13.36
CA LEU A 151 3.54 2.46 12.61
C LEU A 151 2.84 1.13 12.28
N VAL A 152 2.65 0.86 10.99
CA VAL A 152 2.08 -0.38 10.49
C VAL A 152 3.19 -1.25 9.92
N ILE A 153 3.36 -2.45 10.50
CA ILE A 153 4.30 -3.43 9.99
C ILE A 153 3.50 -4.54 9.32
N ALA A 154 3.80 -4.82 8.04
CA ALA A 154 3.12 -5.86 7.28
C ALA A 154 4.11 -6.87 6.70
N THR A 155 3.69 -8.13 6.65
CA THR A 155 4.38 -9.20 5.94
C THR A 155 3.54 -9.63 4.76
N LEU A 156 4.07 -9.48 3.55
CA LEU A 156 3.53 -10.00 2.31
C LEU A 156 4.27 -11.30 1.94
N GLU A 157 3.55 -12.39 1.82
CA GLU A 157 4.09 -13.70 1.44
C GLU A 157 3.51 -14.11 0.09
N ILE A 158 4.37 -14.36 -0.90
CA ILE A 158 3.97 -14.80 -2.24
C ILE A 158 3.88 -16.32 -2.26
N MET A 159 2.70 -16.84 -2.57
CA MET A 159 2.40 -18.28 -2.53
C MET A 159 2.16 -18.88 -3.92
N GLU A 160 1.81 -18.05 -4.91
CA GLU A 160 1.48 -18.51 -6.26
C GLU A 160 1.85 -17.44 -7.28
N VAL A 161 2.40 -17.86 -8.42
CA VAL A 161 2.70 -17.00 -9.57
C VAL A 161 2.19 -17.66 -10.83
N GLY A 162 1.32 -16.99 -11.58
CA GLY A 162 0.84 -17.48 -12.89
C GLY A 162 0.11 -18.83 -12.82
N ASN A 163 -0.69 -19.07 -11.78
CA ASN A 163 -1.38 -20.35 -11.51
C ASN A 163 -0.46 -21.52 -11.13
N LYS A 164 0.78 -21.24 -10.73
CA LYS A 164 1.71 -22.23 -10.18
C LYS A 164 2.09 -21.85 -8.77
N MET A 165 1.99 -22.80 -7.85
CA MET A 165 2.43 -22.60 -6.46
C MET A 165 3.92 -22.28 -6.44
N TYR A 166 4.26 -21.19 -5.76
CA TYR A 166 5.63 -20.83 -5.46
C TYR A 166 6.01 -21.53 -4.15
N ASN A 167 6.85 -22.56 -4.27
CA ASN A 167 7.48 -23.17 -3.12
C ASN A 167 8.94 -22.70 -3.08
N ASP A 168 9.23 -21.75 -2.20
CA ASP A 168 10.59 -21.53 -1.74
C ASP A 168 10.91 -22.62 -0.69
N ALA A 169 11.06 -23.86 -1.17
CA ALA A 169 11.48 -24.96 -0.32
C ALA A 169 12.97 -24.77 -0.02
N LEU A 170 13.26 -24.14 1.11
CA LEU A 170 14.54 -24.23 1.83
C LEU A 170 14.94 -25.68 2.06
#